data_AF-K1UCZ9-F1
#
_entry.id   AF-K1UCZ9-F1
#
_cell.length_a   1.000
_cell.length_b   1.000
_cell.length_c   1.000
_cell.angle_alpha   90.00
_cell.angle_beta   90.00
_cell.angle_gamma   90.00
#
_symmetry.space_group_name_H-M   'P 1'
#
loop_
_entity.id
_entity.type
_entity.pdbx_description
1 polymer ?
#
loop_
_entity_poly.entity_id
_entity_poly.type
_entity_poly.pdbx_seq_one_letter_code
_entity_poly.pdbx_strand_id
1 'polypeptide(L)'
;MFLNLNATIEELKKRGLDVKLLFVDANHHVVKQRYKETRRKHPLFDATNGDIDKAIDAEREIIEPLREIADYYIDTSLMSTSTLKENVLNIFLDTPSDSMTISCISFGFKYGVPNEADLVFDVRCLPNPYYIPELKEKSGLDKEVRD
;
A
#
# COMPACT_ATOMS: atom_id res chain seq x y z
N MET A 1 29.47 -6.16 -3.44
CA MET A 1 28.18 -6.52 -4.07
C MET A 1 27.18 -5.37 -3.98
N PHE A 2 27.04 -4.69 -2.83
CA PHE A 2 26.03 -3.65 -2.63
C PHE A 2 26.37 -2.23 -3.15
N LEU A 3 27.65 -1.91 -3.31
CA LEU A 3 28.12 -0.54 -3.59
C LEU A 3 27.72 0.03 -4.97
N ASN A 4 27.37 -0.83 -5.95
CA ASN A 4 27.09 -0.39 -7.32
C ASN A 4 25.59 -0.42 -7.69
N LEU A 5 24.69 -0.71 -6.74
CA LEU A 5 23.25 -0.81 -7.03
C LEU A 5 22.66 0.51 -7.53
N ASN A 6 22.97 1.64 -6.88
CA ASN A 6 22.49 2.96 -7.31
C ASN A 6 22.89 3.28 -8.75
N ALA A 7 24.18 3.10 -9.08
CA ALA A 7 24.69 3.35 -10.42
C ALA A 7 24.01 2.45 -11.47
N THR A 8 23.71 1.20 -11.10
CA THR A 8 23.06 0.24 -11.99
C THR A 8 21.60 0.60 -12.22
N ILE A 9 20.86 1.00 -11.19
CA ILE A 9 19.46 1.43 -11.29
C ILE A 9 19.35 2.69 -12.15
N GLU A 10 20.24 3.67 -11.94
CA GLU A 10 20.34 4.87 -12.75
C GLU A 10 20.64 4.55 -14.23
N GLU A 11 21.53 3.59 -14.48
CA GLU A 11 21.83 3.16 -15.85
C GLU A 11 20.63 2.48 -16.51
N LEU A 12 19.89 1.62 -15.79
CA LEU A 12 18.69 0.97 -16.30
C LEU A 12 17.57 1.99 -16.61
N LYS A 13 17.38 2.98 -15.74
CA LYS A 13 16.44 4.10 -15.97
C LYS A 13 16.85 4.91 -17.21
N LYS A 14 18.15 5.21 -17.38
CA LYS A 14 18.69 5.91 -18.57
C LYS A 14 18.52 5.12 -19.87
N ARG A 15 18.48 3.79 -19.80
CA ARG A 15 18.20 2.92 -20.96
C ARG A 15 16.71 2.89 -21.34
N GLY A 16 15.85 3.64 -20.65
CA GLY A 16 14.42 3.74 -20.93
C GLY A 16 13.61 2.54 -20.45
N LEU A 17 14.15 1.73 -19.52
CA LEU A 17 13.41 0.65 -18.89
C LEU A 17 12.53 1.21 -17.77
N ASP A 18 11.31 0.70 -17.66
CA ASP A 18 10.46 0.95 -16.50
C ASP A 18 10.98 0.11 -15.32
N VAL A 19 11.75 0.76 -14.44
CA VAL A 19 12.39 0.13 -13.29
C VAL A 19 11.65 0.57 -12.03
N LYS A 20 11.00 -0.39 -11.38
CA LYS A 20 10.38 -0.22 -10.06
C LYS A 20 11.27 -0.84 -8.97
N LEU A 21 11.61 -0.06 -7.95
CA LEU A 21 12.42 -0.46 -6.82
C LEU A 21 11.56 -0.75 -5.59
N LEU A 22 11.54 -2.01 -5.14
CA LEU A 22 10.97 -2.41 -3.85
C LEU A 22 12.08 -2.52 -2.80
N PHE A 23 11.95 -1.76 -1.72
CA PHE A 23 12.79 -1.83 -0.54
C PHE A 23 12.08 -2.59 0.59
N VAL A 24 12.75 -3.60 1.17
CA VAL A 24 12.21 -4.42 2.25
C VAL A 24 13.08 -4.27 3.49
N ASP A 25 12.48 -3.84 4.60
CA ASP A 25 13.15 -3.68 5.89
C ASP A 25 12.50 -4.59 6.96
N ALA A 26 13.19 -4.77 8.08
CA ALA A 26 12.65 -5.30 9.31
C ALA A 26 13.50 -4.82 10.49
N ASN A 27 12.90 -4.66 11.66
CA ASN A 27 13.60 -4.25 12.88
C ASN A 27 14.86 -5.08 13.14
N HIS A 28 15.91 -4.43 13.64
CA HIS A 28 17.23 -5.04 13.88
C HIS A 28 17.17 -6.37 14.63
N HIS A 29 16.40 -6.41 15.72
CA HIS A 29 16.23 -7.61 16.54
C HIS A 29 15.54 -8.75 15.77
N VAL A 30 14.59 -8.43 14.87
CA VAL A 30 13.88 -9.40 14.02
C VAL A 30 14.84 -9.99 12.99
N VAL A 31 15.66 -9.16 12.34
CA VAL A 31 16.68 -9.62 11.37
C VAL A 31 17.67 -10.56 12.06
N LYS A 32 18.19 -10.16 13.21
CA LYS A 32 19.10 -10.97 14.03
C LYS A 32 18.49 -12.31 14.41
N GLN A 33 17.22 -12.32 14.84
CA GLN A 33 16.49 -13.53 15.19
C GLN A 33 16.34 -14.47 13.98
N ARG A 34 15.96 -13.94 12.80
CA ARG A 34 15.84 -14.72 11.55
C ARG A 34 17.18 -15.34 11.11
N TYR A 35 18.31 -14.66 11.28
CA TYR A 35 19.63 -15.23 11.00
C TYR A 35 19.97 -16.39 11.95
N LYS A 36 19.60 -16.30 13.23
CA LYS A 36 19.78 -17.39 14.20
C LYS A 36 18.94 -18.61 13.83
N GLU A 37 17.70 -18.40 13.39
CA GLU A 37 16.76 -19.47 13.03
C GLU A 37 17.16 -20.19 11.73
N THR A 38 17.60 -19.45 10.72
CA THR A 38 17.94 -20.00 9.41
C THR A 38 19.35 -20.62 9.35
N ARG A 39 20.18 -20.42 10.38
CA ARG A 39 21.61 -20.82 10.44
C ARG A 39 22.44 -20.35 9.25
N ARG A 40 21.98 -19.34 8.52
CA ARG A 40 22.71 -18.75 7.39
C ARG A 40 23.73 -17.75 7.92
N LYS A 41 24.92 -17.73 7.32
CA LYS A 41 25.95 -16.74 7.65
C LYS A 41 25.65 -15.43 6.92
N HIS A 42 25.75 -14.31 7.61
CA HIS A 42 25.58 -12.99 7.01
C HIS A 42 26.74 -12.67 6.06
N PRO A 43 26.54 -12.07 4.87
CA PRO A 43 27.61 -11.78 3.91
C PRO A 43 28.74 -10.93 4.49
N LEU A 44 28.41 -9.95 5.33
CA LEU A 44 29.39 -9.08 6.02
C LEU A 44 29.94 -9.66 7.33
N PHE A 45 29.56 -10.88 7.73
CA PHE A 45 29.96 -11.45 9.03
C PHE A 45 31.48 -11.57 9.22
N ASP A 46 32.19 -11.97 8.17
CA ASP A 46 33.66 -12.08 8.22
C ASP A 46 34.33 -10.69 8.17
N ALA A 47 33.70 -9.73 7.47
CA ALA A 47 34.18 -8.35 7.41
C ALA A 47 34.00 -7.60 8.74
N THR A 48 33.04 -8.00 9.57
CA THR A 48 32.78 -7.42 10.90
C THR A 48 33.36 -8.23 12.04
N ASN A 49 34.34 -9.09 11.76
CA ASN A 49 35.08 -9.85 12.77
C ASN A 49 34.18 -10.80 13.59
N GLY A 50 33.12 -11.33 12.98
CA GLY A 50 32.19 -12.28 13.59
C GLY A 50 31.05 -11.68 14.40
N ASP A 51 30.86 -10.36 14.34
CA ASP A 51 29.77 -9.67 15.02
C ASP A 51 28.58 -9.46 14.08
N ILE A 52 27.47 -10.14 14.38
CA ILE A 52 26.24 -10.08 13.59
C ILE A 52 25.55 -8.72 13.70
N ASP A 53 25.62 -8.04 14.85
CA ASP A 53 24.97 -6.75 15.03
C ASP A 53 25.66 -5.71 14.14
N LYS A 54 26.99 -5.66 14.20
CA LYS A 54 27.78 -4.80 13.30
C LYS A 54 27.60 -5.14 11.83
N ALA A 55 27.39 -6.42 11.49
CA ALA A 55 27.16 -6.82 10.11
C ALA A 55 25.83 -6.28 9.57
N ILE A 56 24.78 -6.31 10.39
CA ILE A 56 23.46 -5.77 10.04
C ILE A 56 23.52 -4.23 9.97
N ASP A 57 24.20 -3.58 10.92
CA ASP A 57 24.34 -2.11 10.93
C ASP A 57 25.11 -1.62 9.70
N ALA A 58 26.24 -2.27 9.38
CA ALA A 58 27.02 -1.95 8.19
C ALA A 58 26.24 -2.17 6.90
N GLU A 59 25.40 -3.22 6.84
CA GLU A 59 24.52 -3.42 5.68
C GLU A 59 23.50 -2.30 5.55
N ARG A 60 22.86 -1.89 6.65
CA ARG A 60 21.90 -0.78 6.70
C ARG A 60 22.50 0.53 6.18
N GLU A 61 23.71 0.88 6.61
CA GLU A 61 24.41 2.08 6.11
C GLU A 61 24.66 2.02 4.60
N ILE A 62 25.00 0.85 4.06
CA ILE A 62 25.28 0.70 2.62
C ILE A 62 23.99 0.83 1.79
N ILE A 63 22.86 0.32 2.29
CA ILE A 63 21.58 0.32 1.57
C ILE A 63 20.70 1.54 1.87
N GLU A 64 21.08 2.38 2.85
CA GLU A 64 20.33 3.58 3.22
C GLU A 64 20.00 4.48 2.02
N PRO A 65 20.92 4.77 1.08
CA PRO A 65 20.58 5.60 -0.08
C PRO A 65 19.56 4.95 -1.03
N LEU A 66 19.49 3.60 -1.07
CA LEU A 66 18.49 2.89 -1.87
C LEU A 66 17.09 3.06 -1.30
N ARG A 67 16.97 3.27 0.01
CA ARG A 67 15.70 3.53 0.67
C ARG A 67 15.09 4.85 0.21
N GLU A 68 15.91 5.86 -0.04
CA GLU A 68 15.44 7.19 -0.47
C GLU A 68 14.89 7.18 -1.91
N ILE A 69 15.41 6.30 -2.77
CA ILE A 69 15.01 6.21 -4.18
C ILE A 69 14.03 5.06 -4.47
N ALA A 70 13.51 4.40 -3.43
CA ALA A 70 12.60 3.28 -3.55
C ALA A 70 11.18 3.74 -3.90
N ASP A 71 10.57 3.07 -4.88
CA ASP A 71 9.18 3.29 -5.28
C ASP A 71 8.21 2.65 -4.29
N TYR A 72 8.60 1.53 -3.69
CA TYR A 72 7.81 0.80 -2.70
C TYR A 72 8.65 0.46 -1.47
N TYR A 73 8.05 0.53 -0.29
CA TYR A 73 8.67 0.18 0.99
C TYR A 73 7.79 -0.80 1.76
N ILE A 74 8.37 -1.91 2.22
CA ILE A 74 7.68 -2.90 3.06
C ILE A 74 8.46 -3.13 4.34
N ASP A 75 7.82 -2.92 5.49
CA ASP A 75 8.33 -3.36 6.79
C ASP A 75 7.80 -4.76 7.13
N THR A 76 8.71 -5.73 7.21
CA THR A 76 8.39 -7.13 7.49
C THR A 76 8.52 -7.50 8.97
N SER A 77 8.72 -6.53 9.87
CA SER A 77 8.95 -6.77 11.31
C SER A 77 7.87 -7.63 11.96
N LEU A 78 6.61 -7.42 11.58
CA LEU A 78 5.44 -8.11 12.15
C LEU A 78 4.71 -8.98 11.12
N MET A 79 5.33 -9.25 9.97
CA MET A 79 4.71 -9.97 8.87
C MET A 79 5.08 -11.45 8.89
N SER A 80 4.10 -12.30 8.56
CA SER A 80 4.34 -13.70 8.20
C SER A 80 4.86 -13.80 6.76
N THR A 81 5.45 -14.95 6.41
CA THR A 81 5.90 -15.21 5.03
C THR A 81 4.74 -15.18 4.02
N SER A 82 3.55 -15.66 4.40
CA SER A 82 2.34 -15.60 3.57
C SER A 82 1.89 -14.17 3.33
N THR A 83 1.86 -13.35 4.39
CA THR A 83 1.48 -11.92 4.30
C THR A 83 2.46 -11.12 3.44
N LEU A 84 3.77 -11.38 3.58
CA LEU A 84 4.78 -10.75 2.72
C LEU A 84 4.56 -11.13 1.25
N LYS A 85 4.26 -12.41 0.97
CA LYS A 85 3.97 -12.87 -0.39
C LYS A 85 2.74 -12.14 -0.96
N GLU A 86 1.66 -12.05 -0.21
CA GLU A 86 0.45 -11.30 -0.61
C GLU A 86 0.75 -9.83 -0.89
N ASN A 87 1.51 -9.15 -0.02
CA ASN A 87 1.89 -7.74 -0.23
C ASN A 87 2.70 -7.54 -1.52
N VAL A 88 3.69 -8.40 -1.77
CA VAL A 88 4.49 -8.33 -3.01
C VAL A 88 3.63 -8.61 -4.24
N LEU A 89 2.73 -9.60 -4.16
CA LEU A 89 1.81 -9.90 -5.26
C LEU A 89 0.88 -8.71 -5.54
N ASN A 90 0.32 -8.06 -4.51
CA ASN A 90 -0.55 -6.90 -4.68
C ASN A 90 0.17 -5.70 -5.33
N ILE A 91 1.46 -5.49 -5.01
CA ILE A 91 2.23 -4.37 -5.59
C ILE A 91 2.56 -4.59 -7.08
N PHE A 92 2.78 -5.84 -7.49
CA PHE A 92 3.35 -6.14 -8.82
C PHE A 92 2.42 -6.91 -9.78
N LEU A 93 1.38 -7.57 -9.28
CA LEU A 93 0.37 -8.19 -10.14
C LEU A 93 -0.77 -7.21 -10.33
N ASP A 94 -0.78 -6.58 -11.50
CA ASP A 94 -1.94 -5.88 -12.06
C ASP A 94 -3.11 -6.89 -12.22
N THR A 95 -3.93 -7.02 -11.19
CA THR A 95 -5.35 -7.30 -11.39
C THR A 95 -6.03 -5.96 -11.70
N PRO A 96 -6.88 -5.85 -12.74
CA PRO A 96 -7.55 -4.60 -13.06
C PRO A 96 -8.52 -4.25 -11.93
N SER A 97 -8.05 -3.39 -11.02
CA SER A 97 -8.79 -2.57 -10.04
C SER A 97 -8.12 -2.62 -8.67
N ASP A 98 -7.03 -1.90 -8.52
CA ASP A 98 -6.61 -1.31 -7.24
C ASP A 98 -7.45 -0.04 -6.91
N SER A 99 -8.69 0.00 -7.41
CA SER A 99 -9.63 1.06 -7.08
C SER A 99 -10.39 0.66 -5.82
N MET A 100 -10.46 1.58 -4.86
CA MET A 100 -11.37 1.45 -3.73
C MET A 100 -12.79 1.26 -4.27
N THR A 101 -13.39 0.10 -4.01
CA THR A 101 -14.78 -0.16 -4.37
C THR A 101 -15.69 0.72 -3.50
N ILE A 102 -16.28 1.75 -4.09
CA ILE A 102 -17.22 2.65 -3.43
C ILE A 102 -18.64 2.18 -3.76
N SER A 103 -19.42 1.83 -2.73
CA SER A 103 -20.85 1.57 -2.85
C SER A 103 -21.64 2.78 -2.39
N CYS A 104 -22.45 3.36 -3.28
CA CYS A 104 -23.34 4.46 -2.95
C CYS A 104 -24.78 3.94 -2.85
N ILE A 105 -25.42 4.19 -1.71
CA ILE A 105 -26.81 3.83 -1.47
C ILE A 105 -27.60 5.07 -1.06
N SER A 106 -28.77 5.25 -1.64
CA SER A 106 -29.74 6.26 -1.22
C SER A 106 -30.76 5.63 -0.26
N PHE A 107 -31.03 6.27 0.87
CA PHE A 107 -32.02 5.81 1.84
C PHE A 107 -32.88 6.97 2.35
N GLY A 108 -34.02 6.65 2.96
CA GLY A 108 -34.89 7.62 3.63
C GLY A 108 -34.82 7.47 5.14
N PHE A 109 -34.58 8.56 5.87
CA PHE A 109 -34.46 8.56 7.34
C PHE A 109 -35.65 7.92 8.09
N LYS A 110 -36.86 7.94 7.50
CA LYS A 110 -38.03 7.24 8.04
C LYS A 110 -37.83 5.73 8.19
N TYR A 111 -36.94 5.14 7.38
CA TYR A 111 -36.66 3.71 7.33
C TYR A 111 -35.38 3.32 8.10
N GLY A 112 -34.73 4.29 8.75
CA GLY A 112 -33.46 4.09 9.44
C GLY A 112 -32.23 4.28 8.55
N VAL A 113 -31.07 4.43 9.18
CA VAL A 113 -29.77 4.48 8.50
C VAL A 113 -29.33 3.05 8.19
N PRO A 114 -28.80 2.75 6.98
CA PRO A 114 -28.25 1.44 6.66
C PRO A 114 -27.15 1.04 7.63
N ASN A 115 -27.19 -0.19 8.16
CA ASN A 115 -26.22 -0.66 9.15
C ASN A 115 -24.83 -0.84 8.54
N GLU A 116 -24.76 -1.03 7.23
CA GLU A 116 -23.55 -1.27 6.45
C GLU A 116 -22.87 0.03 5.99
N ALA A 117 -23.40 1.20 6.35
CA ALA A 117 -22.86 2.49 5.88
C ALA A 117 -21.70 2.98 6.77
N ASP A 118 -20.51 3.16 6.16
CA ASP A 118 -19.36 3.79 6.82
C ASP A 118 -19.48 5.33 6.89
N LEU A 119 -20.07 5.95 5.86
CA LEU A 119 -20.27 7.40 5.74
C LEU A 119 -21.74 7.72 5.48
N VAL A 120 -22.27 8.74 6.19
CA VAL A 120 -23.66 9.19 6.06
C VAL A 120 -23.70 10.68 5.77
N PHE A 121 -24.34 11.05 4.65
CA PHE A 121 -24.55 12.44 4.24
C PHE A 121 -26.04 12.79 4.32
N ASP A 122 -26.40 13.77 5.16
CA ASP A 122 -27.79 14.27 5.25
C ASP A 122 -28.03 15.38 4.21
N VAL A 123 -28.90 15.09 3.24
CA VAL A 123 -29.23 15.98 2.12
C VAL A 123 -30.59 16.68 2.28
N ARG A 124 -31.27 16.56 3.44
CA ARG A 124 -32.59 17.15 3.66
C ARG A 124 -32.60 18.69 3.64
N CYS A 125 -31.43 19.30 3.74
CA CYS A 125 -31.25 20.76 3.62
C CYS A 125 -31.29 21.26 2.17
N LEU A 126 -31.26 20.38 1.18
CA LEU A 126 -31.32 20.74 -0.23
C LEU A 126 -32.75 21.05 -0.70
N PRO A 127 -32.93 21.77 -1.83
CA PRO A 127 -34.24 22.02 -2.41
C PRO A 127 -35.00 20.71 -2.66
N ASN A 128 -36.21 20.60 -2.11
CA ASN A 128 -36.99 19.37 -2.19
C ASN A 128 -37.89 19.36 -3.44
N PRO A 129 -37.66 18.46 -4.42
CA PRO A 129 -38.45 18.38 -5.65
C PRO A 129 -39.91 17.97 -5.38
N TYR A 130 -40.22 17.44 -4.20
CA TYR A 130 -41.59 17.06 -3.82
C TYR A 130 -42.58 18.23 -3.76
N TYR A 131 -42.09 19.49 -3.69
CA TYR A 131 -42.96 20.68 -3.75
C TYR A 131 -43.45 20.99 -5.16
N ILE A 132 -42.86 20.38 -6.19
CA ILE A 132 -43.28 20.53 -7.58
C ILE A 132 -44.26 19.39 -7.90
N PRO A 133 -45.56 19.66 -8.12
CA PRO A 133 -46.57 18.61 -8.29
C PRO A 133 -46.24 17.60 -9.39
N GLU A 134 -45.60 18.06 -10.45
CA GLU A 134 -45.21 17.29 -11.64
C GLU A 134 -44.07 16.30 -11.36
N LEU A 135 -43.31 16.49 -10.28
CA LEU A 135 -42.15 15.66 -9.88
C LEU A 135 -42.45 14.73 -8.70
N LYS A 136 -43.62 14.87 -8.07
CA LYS A 136 -43.96 14.22 -6.80
C LYS A 136 -43.92 12.69 -6.85
N GLU A 137 -44.33 12.11 -7.97
CA GLU A 137 -44.38 10.66 -8.20
C GLU A 137 -43.13 10.15 -8.95
N LYS A 138 -42.15 11.02 -9.20
CA LYS A 138 -40.92 10.70 -9.93
C LYS A 138 -39.77 10.43 -8.95
N SER A 139 -38.80 9.68 -9.43
CA SER A 139 -37.57 9.36 -8.70
C SER A 139 -36.43 10.28 -9.15
N GLY A 140 -35.34 10.34 -8.37
CA GLY A 140 -34.13 11.05 -8.78
C GLY A 140 -33.41 10.46 -10.01
N LEU A 141 -33.87 9.31 -10.53
CA LEU A 141 -33.38 8.72 -11.77
C LEU A 141 -34.11 9.28 -13.00
N ASP A 142 -35.28 9.89 -12.82
CA ASP A 142 -36.06 10.49 -13.90
C ASP A 142 -35.42 11.81 -14.34
N LYS A 143 -35.31 12.00 -15.66
CA LYS A 143 -34.65 13.17 -16.26
C LYS A 143 -35.20 14.49 -15.72
N GLU A 144 -36.51 14.56 -15.52
CA GLU A 144 -37.21 15.76 -15.06
C GLU A 144 -36.93 16.11 -13.58
N VAL A 145 -36.44 15.16 -12.79
CA VAL A 145 -36.02 15.40 -11.38
C VAL A 145 -34.53 15.70 -11.30
N ARG A 146 -33.73 15.15 -12.23
CA ARG A 146 -32.28 15.30 -12.25
C ARG A 146 -31.80 16.62 -12.87
N ASP A 147 -32.47 17.07 -13.94
CA ASP A 147 -32.08 18.25 -14.73
C ASP A 147 -32.86 19.51 -14.28
#